data_AF-A0A920C700-F1
#
_entry.id   AF-A0A920C700-F1
#
_cell.length_a   1.000
_cell.length_b   1.000
_cell.length_c   1.000
_cell.angle_alpha   90.00
_cell.angle_beta   90.00
_cell.angle_gamma   90.00
#
_symmetry.space_group_name_H-M   'P 1'
#
loop_
_entity.id
_entity.type
_entity.pdbx_description
1 polymer ?
#
loop_
_entity_poly.entity_id
_entity_poly.type
_entity_poly.pdbx_seq_one_letter_code
_entity_poly.pdbx_strand_id
1 'polypeptide(L)'
;MMAVWILLTLTFSNLYISVYNVEVSMAYVCVFLGSILYIKSLKPLSYHLFSAMTIMIGYSSILIWESIAPVWLFMPRLIIIPVLCVLLTLVLTKGLSSRLAISTLGLCGGELLYCILLTNLSMPDIVGELLFLDTLLIVLLLLGSIEIYQIGKNKFFLYLSKVIPKGR
;
A
#
# COMPACT_ATOMS: atom_id res chain seq x y z
N MET A 1 3.58 -14.05 12.21
CA MET A 1 3.09 -14.26 10.83
C MET A 1 3.48 -13.12 9.89
N MET A 2 3.12 -11.85 10.15
CA MET A 2 3.49 -10.71 9.28
C MET A 2 5.01 -10.48 9.15
N ALA A 3 5.79 -10.64 10.21
CA ALA A 3 7.25 -10.43 10.16
C ALA A 3 8.00 -11.44 9.26
N VAL A 4 7.53 -12.68 9.17
CA VAL A 4 8.11 -13.73 8.30
C VAL A 4 7.87 -13.38 6.84
N TRP A 5 6.70 -12.84 6.52
CA TRP A 5 6.38 -12.36 5.18
C TRP A 5 7.25 -11.18 4.76
N ILE A 6 7.47 -10.22 5.65
CA ILE A 6 8.34 -9.05 5.39
C ILE A 6 9.80 -9.47 5.17
N LEU A 7 10.29 -10.42 5.95
CA LEU A 7 11.64 -10.99 5.78
C LEU A 7 11.78 -11.73 4.44
N LEU A 8 10.76 -12.50 4.06
CA LEU A 8 10.75 -13.25 2.80
C LEU A 8 10.71 -12.28 1.60
N THR A 9 9.94 -11.19 1.68
CA THR A 9 9.91 -10.17 0.63
C THR A 9 11.22 -9.39 0.52
N LEU A 10 11.96 -9.22 1.62
CA LEU A 10 13.30 -8.62 1.60
C LEU A 10 14.35 -9.55 0.98
N THR A 11 14.28 -10.87 1.24
CA THR A 11 15.25 -11.82 0.67
C THR A 11 15.09 -12.04 -0.83
N PHE A 12 13.88 -11.87 -1.36
CA PHE A 12 13.58 -12.04 -2.79
C PHE A 12 13.63 -10.73 -3.59
N SER A 13 13.99 -9.59 -2.98
CA SER A 13 13.92 -8.27 -3.64
C SER A 13 14.89 -8.10 -4.81
N ASN A 14 15.94 -8.91 -4.87
CA ASN A 14 17.00 -8.84 -5.88
C ASN A 14 16.86 -9.88 -7.00
N LEU A 15 15.78 -10.69 -6.97
CA LEU A 15 15.53 -11.71 -7.99
C LEU A 15 14.50 -11.21 -8.99
N TYR A 16 14.98 -10.84 -10.16
CA TYR A 16 14.16 -10.44 -11.30
C TYR A 16 14.01 -11.63 -12.25
N ILE A 17 12.77 -11.92 -12.65
CA ILE A 17 12.48 -12.91 -13.68
C ILE A 17 12.00 -12.15 -14.91
N SER A 18 12.76 -12.21 -16.00
CA SER A 18 12.36 -11.65 -17.29
C SER A 18 11.36 -12.59 -17.97
N VAL A 19 10.11 -12.16 -18.14
CA VAL A 19 9.12 -12.87 -18.96
C VAL A 19 8.89 -12.07 -20.24
N TYR A 20 9.48 -12.54 -21.34
CA TYR A 20 9.36 -12.02 -22.71
C TYR A 20 9.81 -10.56 -22.91
N ASN A 21 9.13 -9.59 -22.32
CA ASN A 21 9.42 -8.14 -22.38
C ASN A 21 9.09 -7.38 -21.08
N VAL A 22 8.69 -8.10 -20.02
CA VAL A 22 8.37 -7.54 -18.70
C VAL A 22 9.23 -8.25 -17.67
N GLU A 23 10.02 -7.48 -16.92
CA GLU A 23 10.75 -8.01 -15.77
C GLU A 23 9.84 -7.96 -14.55
N VAL A 24 9.69 -9.08 -13.86
CA VAL A 24 8.87 -9.18 -12.65
C VAL A 24 9.77 -9.54 -11.49
N SER A 25 9.77 -8.73 -10.44
CA SER A 25 10.44 -9.04 -9.19
C SER A 25 9.75 -10.18 -8.46
N MET A 26 10.52 -11.15 -7.98
CA MET A 26 9.98 -12.27 -7.22
C MET A 26 9.43 -11.82 -5.86
N ALA A 27 9.96 -10.73 -5.30
CA ALA A 27 9.40 -10.10 -4.10
C ALA A 27 7.98 -9.59 -4.33
N TYR A 28 7.70 -8.99 -5.48
CA TYR A 28 6.35 -8.53 -5.84
C TYR A 28 5.35 -9.69 -5.85
N VAL A 29 5.70 -10.81 -6.48
CA VAL A 29 4.84 -12.00 -6.54
C VAL A 29 4.54 -12.54 -5.14
N CYS A 30 5.55 -12.57 -4.26
CA CYS A 30 5.36 -12.91 -2.86
C CYS A 30 4.38 -11.93 -2.20
N VAL A 31 4.63 -10.62 -2.21
CA VAL A 31 3.74 -9.62 -1.57
C VAL A 31 2.30 -9.76 -2.07
N PHE A 32 2.12 -9.92 -3.38
CA PHE A 32 0.79 -10.06 -3.99
C PHE A 32 0.04 -11.28 -3.47
N LEU A 33 0.66 -12.47 -3.50
CA LEU A 33 0.05 -13.70 -2.96
C LEU A 33 -0.26 -13.59 -1.46
N GLY A 34 0.63 -12.95 -0.69
CA GLY A 34 0.42 -12.70 0.73
C GLY A 34 -0.76 -11.82 1.02
N SER A 35 -0.90 -10.74 0.25
CA SER A 35 -2.02 -9.82 0.39
C SER A 35 -3.36 -10.51 0.12
N ILE A 36 -3.44 -11.40 -0.88
CA ILE A 36 -4.65 -12.17 -1.20
C ILE A 36 -5.02 -13.13 -0.07
N LEU A 37 -4.04 -13.87 0.45
CA LEU A 37 -4.26 -14.79 1.57
C LEU A 37 -4.71 -14.04 2.82
N TYR A 38 -4.15 -12.86 3.06
CA TYR A 38 -4.48 -12.03 4.22
C TYR A 38 -5.89 -11.43 4.11
N ILE A 39 -6.29 -10.95 2.92
CA ILE A 39 -7.63 -10.41 2.68
C ILE A 39 -8.73 -11.47 2.84
N LYS A 40 -8.46 -12.73 2.47
CA LYS A 40 -9.39 -13.86 2.64
C LYS A 40 -9.73 -14.11 4.12
N SER A 41 -8.83 -13.76 5.04
CA SER A 41 -9.06 -13.91 6.48
C SER A 41 -9.96 -12.82 7.05
N LEU A 42 -10.20 -11.73 6.32
CA LEU A 42 -10.99 -10.58 6.76
C LEU A 42 -12.41 -10.67 6.20
N LYS A 43 -13.43 -10.47 7.05
CA LYS A 43 -14.84 -10.40 6.64
C LYS A 43 -15.39 -9.01 6.98
N PRO A 44 -16.20 -8.38 6.10
CA PRO A 44 -16.71 -8.89 4.82
C PRO A 44 -15.74 -8.71 3.62
N LEU A 45 -15.53 -9.78 2.85
CA LEU A 45 -14.57 -9.83 1.75
C LEU A 45 -14.89 -8.87 0.59
N SER A 46 -16.18 -8.72 0.23
CA SER A 46 -16.62 -7.91 -0.91
C SER A 46 -16.27 -6.43 -0.75
N TYR A 47 -16.47 -5.89 0.46
CA TYR A 47 -16.12 -4.50 0.78
C TYR A 47 -14.62 -4.27 0.68
N HIS A 48 -13.81 -5.20 1.20
CA HIS A 48 -12.36 -5.10 1.16
C HIS A 48 -11.82 -5.19 -0.27
N LEU A 49 -12.41 -6.04 -1.12
CA LEU A 49 -12.06 -6.14 -2.54
C LEU A 49 -12.39 -4.86 -3.31
N PHE A 50 -13.60 -4.30 -3.12
CA PHE A 50 -13.99 -3.06 -3.78
C PHE A 50 -13.10 -1.89 -3.37
N SER A 51 -12.76 -1.84 -2.07
CA SER A 51 -11.82 -0.85 -1.56
C SER A 51 -10.43 -1.02 -2.15
N ALA A 52 -9.94 -2.26 -2.30
CA ALA A 52 -8.63 -2.52 -2.87
C ALA A 52 -8.58 -2.17 -4.36
N MET A 53 -9.65 -2.46 -5.11
CA MET A 53 -9.78 -2.03 -6.51
C MET A 53 -9.75 -0.51 -6.65
N THR A 54 -10.39 0.22 -5.72
CA THR A 54 -10.36 1.68 -5.73
C THR A 54 -8.95 2.22 -5.49
N ILE A 55 -8.20 1.64 -4.54
CA ILE A 55 -6.80 2.00 -4.29
C ILE A 55 -5.93 1.65 -5.49
N MET A 56 -6.15 0.49 -6.10
CA MET A 56 -5.45 0.04 -7.30
C MET A 56 -5.59 1.05 -8.45
N ILE A 57 -6.82 1.51 -8.75
CA ILE A 57 -7.06 2.52 -9.78
C ILE A 57 -6.44 3.86 -9.39
N GLY A 58 -6.57 4.27 -8.12
CA GLY A 58 -5.98 5.51 -7.63
C GLY A 58 -4.45 5.52 -7.77
N TYR A 59 -3.79 4.44 -7.36
CA TYR A 59 -2.35 4.30 -7.46
C TYR A 59 -1.86 4.31 -8.91
N SER A 60 -2.48 3.51 -9.79
CA SER A 60 -2.10 3.49 -11.21
C SER A 60 -2.30 4.86 -11.88
N SER A 61 -3.38 5.57 -11.54
CA SER A 61 -3.65 6.91 -12.06
C SER A 61 -2.58 7.92 -11.64
N ILE A 62 -2.09 7.85 -10.39
CA ILE A 62 -1.03 8.73 -9.89
C ILE A 62 0.30 8.43 -10.60
N LEU A 63 0.64 7.15 -10.83
CA LEU A 63 1.83 6.77 -11.58
C LEU A 63 1.79 7.24 -13.04
N ILE A 64 0.63 7.14 -13.69
CA ILE A 64 0.46 7.66 -15.06
C ILE A 64 0.60 9.18 -15.07
N TRP A 65 0.00 9.86 -14.08
CA TRP A 65 0.08 11.30 -13.96
C TRP A 65 1.52 11.78 -13.77
N GLU A 66 2.30 11.07 -12.94
CA GLU A 66 3.73 11.30 -12.79
C GLU A 66 4.49 11.10 -14.11
N SER A 67 4.18 10.06 -14.88
CA SER A 67 4.86 9.80 -16.15
C SER A 67 4.65 10.93 -17.18
N ILE A 68 3.50 11.62 -17.12
CA ILE A 68 3.11 12.66 -18.09
C ILE A 68 3.52 14.06 -17.62
N ALA A 69 3.38 14.36 -16.33
CA ALA A 69 3.62 15.69 -15.76
C ALA A 69 4.90 15.69 -14.90
N PRO A 70 5.74 16.74 -14.95
CA PRO A 70 6.96 16.84 -14.14
C PRO A 70 6.65 17.20 -12.68
N VAL A 71 5.83 16.38 -12.00
CA VAL A 71 5.42 16.59 -10.60
C VAL A 71 6.61 16.47 -9.65
N TRP A 72 7.63 15.72 -10.04
CA TRP A 72 8.91 15.59 -9.33
C TRP A 72 9.66 16.91 -9.12
N LEU A 73 9.33 17.96 -9.89
CA LEU A 73 9.97 19.28 -9.78
C LEU A 73 9.59 19.98 -8.46
N PHE A 74 8.40 19.69 -7.91
CA PHE A 74 7.89 20.33 -6.70
C PHE A 74 8.02 19.47 -5.45
N MET A 75 8.01 18.14 -5.57
CA MET A 75 8.10 17.23 -4.41
C MET A 75 8.65 15.86 -4.83
N PRO A 76 9.47 15.20 -4.00
CA PRO A 76 9.96 13.86 -4.31
C PRO A 76 8.81 12.85 -4.43
N ARG A 77 8.87 12.03 -5.48
CA ARG A 77 7.95 10.91 -5.77
C ARG A 77 7.66 10.04 -4.55
N LEU A 78 8.70 9.70 -3.81
CA LEU A 78 8.68 8.84 -2.62
C LEU A 78 7.80 9.39 -1.49
N ILE A 79 7.35 10.65 -1.57
CA ILE A 79 6.45 11.25 -0.58
C ILE A 79 5.04 11.40 -1.15
N ILE A 80 4.88 11.93 -2.37
CA ILE A 80 3.55 12.19 -2.95
C ILE A 80 2.73 10.91 -3.04
N ILE A 81 3.29 9.87 -3.65
CA ILE A 81 2.54 8.65 -3.96
C ILE A 81 2.12 7.94 -2.67
N PRO A 82 3.03 7.70 -1.69
CA PRO A 82 2.64 7.06 -0.45
C PRO A 82 1.62 7.87 0.35
N VAL A 83 1.77 9.20 0.44
CA VAL A 83 0.85 10.05 1.20
C VAL A 83 -0.56 10.00 0.61
N LEU A 84 -0.71 10.09 -0.71
CA LEU A 84 -2.01 9.99 -1.37
C LEU A 84 -2.64 8.60 -1.17
N CYS A 85 -1.86 7.53 -1.31
CA CYS A 85 -2.34 6.17 -1.04
C CYS A 85 -2.79 5.98 0.40
N VAL A 86 -2.04 6.52 1.37
CA VAL A 86 -2.40 6.47 2.79
C VAL A 86 -3.71 7.23 3.02
N LEU A 87 -3.87 8.43 2.46
CA LEU A 87 -5.10 9.21 2.55
C LEU A 87 -6.31 8.45 2.00
N LEU A 88 -6.19 7.85 0.80
CA LEU A 88 -7.24 7.00 0.24
C LEU A 88 -7.58 5.82 1.15
N THR A 89 -6.57 5.13 1.68
CA THR A 89 -6.76 3.98 2.56
C THR A 89 -7.48 4.34 3.87
N LEU A 90 -7.18 5.52 4.43
CA LEU A 90 -7.80 6.02 5.65
C LEU A 90 -9.27 6.36 5.48
N VAL A 91 -9.64 6.93 4.33
CA VAL A 91 -11.02 7.30 3.99
C VAL A 91 -11.86 6.04 3.76
N LEU A 92 -11.30 5.05 3.04
CA LEU A 92 -12.05 3.88 2.62
C LEU A 92 -12.23 2.83 3.73
N THR A 93 -11.32 2.74 4.71
CA THR A 93 -11.29 1.57 5.60
C THR A 93 -11.07 1.94 7.06
N LYS A 94 -11.76 1.23 7.96
CA LYS A 94 -11.58 1.34 9.40
C LYS A 94 -10.93 0.06 9.93
N GLY A 95 -9.96 0.22 10.82
CA GLY A 95 -9.22 -0.87 11.46
C GLY A 95 -7.88 -1.18 10.79
N LEU A 96 -6.87 -1.36 11.63
CA LEU A 96 -5.47 -1.53 11.25
C LEU A 96 -5.26 -2.70 10.28
N SER A 97 -5.76 -3.89 10.62
CA SER A 97 -5.57 -5.09 9.80
C SER A 97 -6.18 -4.94 8.41
N SER A 98 -7.37 -4.34 8.33
CA SER A 98 -8.06 -4.07 7.06
C SER A 98 -7.31 -3.04 6.22
N ARG A 99 -6.80 -1.96 6.84
CA ARG A 99 -5.99 -0.93 6.18
C ARG A 99 -4.74 -1.51 5.54
N LEU A 100 -4.00 -2.35 6.27
CA LEU A 100 -2.78 -2.98 5.77
C LEU A 100 -3.07 -3.98 4.63
N ALA A 101 -4.12 -4.80 4.77
CA ALA A 101 -4.50 -5.76 3.74
C ALA A 101 -4.89 -5.09 2.42
N ILE A 102 -5.70 -4.04 2.50
CA ILE A 102 -6.24 -3.36 1.33
C ILE A 102 -5.19 -2.48 0.67
N SER A 103 -4.37 -1.77 1.45
CA SER A 103 -3.28 -0.96 0.89
C SER A 103 -2.26 -1.84 0.17
N THR A 104 -1.82 -2.96 0.75
CA THR A 104 -0.86 -3.86 0.09
C THR A 104 -1.43 -4.47 -1.19
N LEU A 105 -2.68 -4.99 -1.15
CA LEU A 105 -3.31 -5.57 -2.33
C LEU A 105 -3.59 -4.52 -3.42
N GLY A 106 -4.05 -3.33 -3.02
CA GLY A 106 -4.32 -2.22 -3.92
C GLY A 106 -3.06 -1.68 -4.58
N LEU A 107 -1.97 -1.48 -3.82
CA LEU A 107 -0.68 -1.05 -4.37
C LEU A 107 -0.12 -2.06 -5.38
N CYS A 108 -0.12 -3.35 -5.03
CA CYS A 108 0.36 -4.38 -5.95
C CYS A 108 -0.51 -4.45 -7.21
N GLY A 109 -1.83 -4.49 -7.06
CA GLY A 109 -2.75 -4.48 -8.19
C GLY A 109 -2.59 -3.24 -9.07
N GLY A 110 -2.33 -2.08 -8.47
CA GLY A 110 -2.13 -0.82 -9.18
C GLY A 110 -0.84 -0.77 -9.97
N GLU A 111 0.25 -1.30 -9.40
CA GLU A 111 1.54 -1.43 -10.09
C GLU A 111 1.44 -2.37 -11.30
N LEU A 112 0.75 -3.51 -11.13
CA LEU A 112 0.50 -4.44 -12.23
C LEU A 112 -0.35 -3.79 -13.32
N LEU A 113 -1.40 -3.05 -12.96
CA LEU A 113 -2.22 -2.31 -13.92
C LEU A 113 -1.39 -1.26 -14.67
N TYR A 114 -0.53 -0.54 -13.96
CA TYR A 114 0.36 0.46 -14.56
C TYR A 114 1.31 -0.18 -15.58
N CYS A 115 1.97 -1.28 -15.22
CA CYS A 115 2.89 -1.98 -16.12
C CYS A 115 2.19 -2.55 -17.35
N ILE A 116 0.96 -3.08 -17.20
CA ILE A 116 0.14 -3.52 -18.34
C ILE A 116 -0.13 -2.34 -19.27
N LEU A 117 -0.48 -1.17 -18.74
CA LEU A 117 -0.74 0.03 -19.55
C LEU A 117 0.51 0.49 -20.29
N LEU A 118 1.68 0.52 -19.64
CA LEU A 118 2.95 0.89 -20.26
C LEU A 118 3.44 -0.10 -21.32
N THR A 119 3.23 -1.39 -21.08
CA THR A 119 3.57 -2.44 -22.06
C THR A 119 2.77 -2.25 -23.35
N ASN A 120 1.49 -1.87 -23.26
CA ASN A 120 0.68 -1.52 -24.42
C ASN A 120 1.17 -0.24 -25.14
N LEU A 121 1.83 0.67 -24.41
CA LEU A 121 2.46 1.89 -24.93
C LEU A 121 3.87 1.65 -25.49
N SER A 122 4.33 0.39 -25.59
CA SER A 122 5.67 -0.01 -26.09
C SER A 122 6.85 0.51 -25.25
N MET A 123 6.61 0.89 -23.99
CA MET A 123 7.66 1.20 -23.02
C MET A 123 7.74 0.02 -22.04
N PRO A 124 8.70 -0.91 -22.22
CA PRO A 124 8.85 -2.03 -21.29
C PRO A 124 9.29 -1.47 -19.93
N ASP A 125 8.53 -1.82 -18.89
CA ASP A 125 8.77 -1.37 -17.53
C ASP A 125 8.86 -2.56 -16.57
N ILE A 126 9.58 -2.36 -15.47
CA ILE A 126 9.88 -3.41 -14.50
C ILE A 126 8.78 -3.44 -13.44
N VAL A 127 8.06 -4.56 -13.35
CA VAL A 127 7.06 -4.79 -12.30
C VAL A 127 7.77 -5.15 -11.00
N GLY A 128 7.53 -4.39 -9.94
CA GLY A 128 8.10 -4.63 -8.62
C GLY A 128 9.52 -4.08 -8.49
N GLU A 129 9.80 -2.92 -9.09
CA GLU A 129 11.10 -2.26 -8.98
C GLU A 129 11.44 -1.91 -7.51
N LEU A 130 12.72 -1.65 -7.23
CA LEU A 130 13.17 -1.20 -5.90
C LEU A 130 12.39 0.04 -5.42
N LEU A 131 12.07 0.95 -6.35
CA LEU A 131 11.25 2.13 -6.07
C LEU A 131 9.84 1.77 -5.60
N PHE A 132 9.22 0.73 -6.17
CA PHE A 132 7.92 0.25 -5.68
C PHE A 132 8.05 -0.29 -4.26
N LEU A 133 9.07 -1.10 -3.99
CA LEU A 133 9.28 -1.67 -2.66
C LEU A 133 9.47 -0.57 -1.60
N ASP A 134 10.23 0.49 -1.93
CA ASP A 134 10.41 1.66 -1.08
C ASP A 134 9.09 2.39 -0.84
N THR A 135 8.27 2.60 -1.88
CA THR A 135 6.96 3.23 -1.71
C THR A 135 6.02 2.39 -0.84
N LEU A 136 6.02 1.07 -1.01
CA LEU A 136 5.23 0.15 -0.20
C LEU A 136 5.66 0.22 1.27
N LEU A 137 6.98 0.24 1.54
CA LEU A 137 7.52 0.37 2.88
C LEU A 137 7.11 1.69 3.54
N ILE A 138 7.18 2.80 2.79
CA ILE A 138 6.78 4.13 3.28
C ILE A 138 5.27 4.16 3.58
N VAL A 139 4.42 3.57 2.75
CA VAL A 139 2.97 3.47 3.01
C VAL A 139 2.69 2.70 4.29
N LEU A 140 3.34 1.55 4.49
CA LEU A 140 3.19 0.75 5.69
C LEU A 140 3.66 1.50 6.95
N LEU A 141 4.78 2.22 6.85
CA LEU A 141 5.33 3.02 7.94
C LEU A 141 4.39 4.17 8.32
N LEU A 142 3.85 4.89 7.33
CA LEU A 142 2.87 5.96 7.54
C LEU A 142 1.58 5.43 8.18
N LEU A 143 1.01 4.34 7.65
CA LEU A 143 -0.18 3.71 8.25
C LEU A 143 0.07 3.27 9.69
N GLY A 144 1.21 2.64 9.95
CA GLY A 144 1.61 2.24 11.31
C GLY A 144 1.72 3.43 12.25
N SER A 145 2.35 4.52 11.81
CA SER A 145 2.50 5.76 12.60
C SER A 145 1.15 6.38 12.96
N ILE A 146 0.22 6.41 12.01
CA ILE A 146 -1.12 6.97 12.22
C ILE A 146 -1.92 6.13 13.22
N GLU A 147 -1.81 4.81 13.15
CA GLU A 147 -2.49 3.92 14.10
C GLU A 147 -1.92 4.07 15.52
N ILE A 148 -0.60 4.17 15.67
CA ILE A 148 0.04 4.44 16.97
C ILE A 148 -0.49 5.75 17.56
N TYR A 149 -0.62 6.79 16.73
CA TYR A 149 -1.19 8.07 17.14
C TYR A 149 -2.67 7.95 17.55
N GLN A 150 -3.48 7.20 16.80
CA GLN A 150 -4.91 6.97 17.11
C GLN A 150 -5.09 6.20 18.43
N ILE A 151 -4.30 5.14 18.66
CA ILE A 151 -4.33 4.36 19.91
C ILE A 151 -3.89 5.23 21.09
N GLY A 152 -2.84 6.02 20.92
CA GLY A 152 -2.35 6.96 21.93
C GLY A 152 -3.41 7.97 22.35
N LYS A 153 -4.07 8.62 21.37
CA LYS A 153 -5.16 9.56 21.60
C LYS A 153 -6.34 8.90 22.33
N ASN A 154 -6.71 7.69 21.95
CA ASN A 154 -7.86 7.00 22.53
C ASN A 154 -7.59 6.59 24.00
N LYS A 155 -6.38 6.09 24.29
CA LYS A 155 -5.96 5.80 25.68
C LYS A 155 -5.89 7.06 26.54
N PHE A 156 -5.36 8.16 25.99
CA PHE A 156 -5.29 9.43 26.69
C PHE A 156 -6.68 9.98 27.02
N PHE A 157 -7.63 9.92 26.07
CA PHE A 157 -9.01 10.35 26.30
C PHE A 157 -9.72 9.49 27.36
N LEU A 158 -9.51 8.16 27.35
CA LEU A 158 -10.04 7.26 28.38
C LEU A 158 -9.44 7.56 29.76
N TYR A 159 -8.13 7.83 29.84
CA TYR A 159 -7.49 8.25 31.09
C TYR A 159 -8.07 9.57 31.59
N LEU A 160 -8.26 10.56 30.71
CA LEU A 160 -8.88 11.84 31.04
C LEU A 160 -10.32 11.67 31.57
N SER A 161 -11.12 10.80 30.95
CA SER A 161 -12.49 10.49 31.42
C SER A 161 -12.54 9.75 32.76
N LYS A 162 -11.45 9.09 33.15
CA LYS A 162 -11.33 8.37 34.42
C LYS A 162 -10.83 9.27 35.55
N VAL A 163 -10.05 10.31 35.20
CA VAL A 163 -9.49 11.30 36.12
C VAL A 163 -10.46 12.46 36.38
N ILE A 164 -11.37 12.77 35.47
CA ILE A 164 -12.48 13.71 35.70
C ILE A 164 -13.69 12.88 36.15
N PRO A 165 -13.94 12.70 37.47
CA PRO A 165 -15.20 12.13 37.92
C PRO A 165 -16.31 13.04 37.42
N LYS A 166 -17.31 12.43 36.79
CA LYS A 166 -18.53 13.07 36.32
C LYS A 166 -19.14 13.85 37.50
N GLY A 167 -18.82 15.14 37.58
CA GLY A 167 -19.45 16.08 38.50
C GLY A 167 -20.94 16.11 38.17
N ARG A 168 -21.75 15.97 39.21
CA ARG A 168 -23.22 16.03 39.19
C ARG A 168 -23.75 17.22 38.41
#